data_AF-A0A1K1LH40-F1
#
_entry.id   AF-A0A1K1LH40-F1
#
_cell.length_a   1.000
_cell.length_b   1.000
_cell.length_c   1.000
_cell.angle_alpha   90.00
_cell.angle_beta   90.00
_cell.angle_gamma   90.00
#
_symmetry.space_group_name_H-M   'P 1'
#
loop_
_entity.id
_entity.type
_entity.pdbx_description
1 polymer ?
#
loop_
_entity_poly.entity_id
_entity_poly.type
_entity_poly.pdbx_seq_one_letter_code
_entity_poly.pdbx_strand_id
1 'polypeptide(L)'
;MRNMPFSPLCAACLLVMLLCPPAAGAAQPPKEMSSPLTITVQEAEPGQMLRLGSRPDDGDLRVGALICRPLAEQAVDRNKPGGGLRLDVPLEWLDGYVAARSGKEDLPFRLWQQGGRWTSSLIRLRDACAAAPTARLVERWQMVREKLSRQTLSLPCRSFRQQGENWLPLVLWWDGHQAFRENRPYRPLELGSLAAQSDALLDWCGKHPGKPLQKALEQLAAPTAAPATR
;
A
#
# COMPACT_ATOMS: atom_id res chain seq x y z
N MET A 1 60.54 25.61 34.20
CA MET A 1 59.25 26.21 34.61
C MET A 1 58.46 26.47 33.35
N ARG A 2 57.43 25.69 32.99
CA ARG A 2 56.13 25.60 33.66
C ARG A 2 55.49 24.24 33.36
N ASN A 3 55.10 23.54 34.42
CA ASN A 3 54.15 22.44 34.38
C ASN A 3 52.80 22.96 33.89
N MET A 4 52.18 22.29 32.92
CA MET A 4 50.74 22.40 32.68
C MET A 4 50.05 21.17 33.27
N PRO A 5 49.00 21.34 34.09
CA PRO A 5 48.29 20.22 34.69
C PRO A 5 47.39 19.53 33.66
N PHE A 6 47.47 18.20 33.62
CA PHE A 6 46.48 17.38 32.91
C PHE A 6 45.11 17.56 33.57
N SER A 7 44.12 17.91 32.75
CA SER A 7 42.74 18.11 33.18
C SER A 7 42.12 16.78 33.64
N PRO A 8 41.52 16.68 34.84
CA PRO A 8 41.01 15.43 35.41
C PRO A 8 39.81 14.83 34.65
N LEU A 9 39.20 15.60 33.74
CA LEU A 9 38.09 15.17 32.89
C LEU A 9 38.51 14.16 31.81
N CYS A 10 39.75 14.20 31.33
CA CYS A 10 40.22 13.24 30.32
C CYS A 10 40.49 11.84 30.91
N ALA A 11 40.90 11.77 32.18
CA ALA A 11 41.15 10.49 32.85
C ALA A 11 39.85 9.74 33.18
N ALA A 12 38.77 10.47 33.48
CA ALA A 12 37.46 9.88 33.76
C ALA A 12 36.82 9.24 32.52
N CYS A 13 36.96 9.85 31.33
CA CYS A 13 36.39 9.28 30.09
C CYS A 13 37.09 7.99 29.65
N LEU A 14 38.39 7.84 29.89
CA LEU A 14 39.12 6.61 29.53
C LEU A 14 38.79 5.44 30.47
N LEU A 15 38.45 5.70 31.73
CA LEU A 15 38.10 4.66 32.70
C LEU A 15 36.70 4.07 32.49
N VAL A 16 35.76 4.84 31.92
CA VAL A 16 34.41 4.34 31.58
C VAL A 16 34.44 3.37 30.39
N MET A 17 35.41 3.52 29.47
CA MET A 17 35.55 2.63 28.31
C MET A 17 36.21 1.28 28.65
N LEU A 18 36.81 1.15 29.83
CA LEU A 18 37.56 -0.06 30.27
C LEU A 18 36.75 -0.98 31.20
N LEU A 19 35.52 -0.60 31.59
CA LEU A 19 34.68 -1.34 32.54
C LEU A 19 33.42 -1.97 31.92
N CYS A 20 33.24 -1.89 30.59
CA CYS A 20 32.17 -2.63 29.92
C CYS A 20 32.71 -3.97 29.40
N PRO A 21 32.22 -5.12 29.89
CA PRO A 21 32.62 -6.41 29.37
C PRO A 21 32.22 -6.57 27.90
N PRO A 22 32.98 -7.31 27.08
CA PRO A 22 32.52 -7.72 25.76
C PRO A 22 31.36 -8.68 25.98
N ALA A 23 30.14 -8.19 25.81
CA ALA A 23 28.97 -9.05 25.82
C ALA A 23 29.12 -10.05 24.67
N ALA A 24 29.36 -11.30 25.07
CA ALA A 24 29.36 -12.47 24.22
C ALA A 24 28.14 -12.44 23.30
N GLY A 25 28.35 -12.85 22.05
CA GLY A 25 27.35 -12.82 21.00
C GLY A 25 26.00 -13.37 21.44
N ALA A 26 25.08 -12.45 21.72
CA ALA A 26 23.67 -12.72 21.55
C ALA A 26 23.45 -12.74 20.04
N ALA A 27 23.30 -13.93 19.48
CA ALA A 27 22.69 -14.10 18.17
C ALA A 27 21.50 -13.16 18.09
N GLN A 28 21.54 -12.23 17.13
CA GLN A 28 20.39 -11.38 16.87
C GLN A 28 19.18 -12.31 16.73
N PRO A 29 18.07 -12.09 17.45
CA PRO A 29 16.85 -12.79 17.10
C PRO A 29 16.64 -12.52 15.60
N PRO A 30 16.32 -13.55 14.80
CA PRO A 30 16.11 -13.35 13.38
C PRO A 30 15.19 -12.16 13.26
N LYS A 31 15.65 -11.14 12.54
CA LYS A 31 14.92 -9.90 12.26
C LYS A 31 13.51 -10.37 11.92
N GLU A 32 12.57 -10.22 12.86
CA GLU A 32 11.19 -10.59 12.58
C GLU A 32 10.85 -9.70 11.41
N MET A 33 10.77 -10.32 10.23
CA MET A 33 10.18 -9.74 9.06
C MET A 33 8.74 -9.55 9.46
N SER A 34 8.49 -8.45 10.15
CA SER A 34 7.19 -7.97 10.56
C SER A 34 6.45 -7.83 9.26
N SER A 35 5.64 -8.85 8.94
CA SER A 35 5.05 -9.01 7.61
C SER A 35 4.31 -7.73 7.32
N PRO A 36 4.86 -6.87 6.45
CA PRO A 36 4.05 -5.88 5.79
C PRO A 36 3.07 -6.72 4.95
N LEU A 37 2.10 -6.08 4.32
CA LEU A 37 1.74 -6.60 2.99
C LEU A 37 2.97 -6.39 2.07
N THR A 38 4.10 -7.03 2.37
CA THR A 38 5.00 -7.49 1.33
C THR A 38 4.20 -8.63 0.78
N ILE A 39 3.48 -8.38 -0.31
CA ILE A 39 3.54 -9.37 -1.37
C ILE A 39 5.04 -9.46 -1.63
N THR A 40 5.74 -10.34 -0.91
CA THR A 40 7.05 -10.77 -1.33
C THR A 40 6.72 -11.43 -2.65
N VAL A 41 6.89 -10.69 -3.74
CA VAL A 41 7.10 -11.26 -5.06
C VAL A 41 8.48 -11.95 -5.01
N GLN A 42 8.67 -12.84 -4.04
CA GLN A 42 9.64 -13.91 -4.14
C GLN A 42 8.88 -14.94 -4.96
N GLU A 43 9.08 -14.85 -6.27
CA GLU A 43 8.50 -15.72 -7.30
C GLU A 43 7.00 -15.97 -7.10
N ALA A 44 6.17 -15.02 -7.53
CA ALA A 44 4.76 -15.34 -7.75
C ALA A 44 4.71 -16.51 -8.75
N GLU A 45 4.29 -17.69 -8.29
CA GLU A 45 4.13 -18.83 -9.19
C GLU A 45 3.14 -18.46 -10.31
N PRO A 46 3.34 -18.93 -11.56
CA PRO A 46 2.37 -18.74 -12.62
C PRO A 46 0.98 -19.20 -12.16
N GLY A 47 0.00 -18.29 -12.16
CA GLY A 47 -1.37 -18.56 -11.69
C GLY A 47 -1.68 -18.13 -10.25
N GLN A 48 -0.74 -17.51 -9.52
CA GLN A 48 -1.02 -17.00 -8.18
C GLN A 48 -1.95 -15.77 -8.24
N MET A 49 -3.06 -15.86 -7.51
CA MET A 49 -4.13 -14.88 -7.52
C MET A 49 -4.06 -13.89 -6.36
N LEU A 50 -4.29 -12.60 -6.63
CA LEU A 50 -4.65 -11.66 -5.57
C LEU A 50 -6.13 -11.83 -5.21
N ARG A 51 -6.40 -12.68 -4.20
CA ARG A 51 -7.75 -12.85 -3.62
C ARG A 51 -7.83 -12.17 -2.25
N LEU A 52 -8.82 -11.30 -2.07
CA LEU A 52 -9.17 -10.72 -0.77
C LEU A 52 -10.66 -10.97 -0.52
N GLY A 53 -11.01 -11.54 0.63
CA GLY A 53 -12.40 -11.83 1.02
C GLY A 53 -12.75 -13.33 1.03
N SER A 54 -13.85 -13.64 1.73
CA SER A 54 -14.25 -15.01 2.13
C SER A 54 -15.15 -15.74 1.12
N ARG A 55 -15.43 -15.14 -0.04
CA ARG A 55 -16.39 -15.68 -1.02
C ARG A 55 -15.68 -16.11 -2.30
N PRO A 56 -15.66 -17.41 -2.63
CA PRO A 56 -14.92 -17.90 -3.80
C PRO A 56 -15.65 -17.73 -5.14
N ASP A 57 -16.94 -17.38 -5.18
CA ASP A 57 -17.76 -17.83 -6.33
C ASP A 57 -18.35 -16.76 -7.27
N ASP A 58 -18.24 -15.46 -7.00
CA ASP A 58 -18.80 -14.42 -7.88
C ASP A 58 -17.70 -13.56 -8.52
N GLY A 59 -17.28 -13.96 -9.72
CA GLY A 59 -16.25 -13.29 -10.51
C GLY A 59 -16.60 -11.88 -11.02
N ASP A 60 -17.63 -11.22 -10.49
CA ASP A 60 -18.11 -9.91 -10.90
C ASP A 60 -18.63 -9.08 -9.71
N LEU A 61 -17.73 -8.67 -8.82
CA LEU A 61 -18.11 -7.88 -7.65
C LEU A 61 -18.46 -6.42 -8.04
N ARG A 62 -19.74 -6.07 -7.94
CA ARG A 62 -20.24 -4.71 -8.21
C ARG A 62 -19.97 -3.79 -7.03
N VAL A 63 -18.79 -3.19 -7.01
CA VAL A 63 -18.30 -2.33 -5.92
C VAL A 63 -19.23 -1.16 -5.58
N GLY A 64 -19.93 -0.60 -6.57
CA GLY A 64 -20.93 0.47 -6.35
C GLY A 64 -22.17 0.05 -5.53
N ALA A 65 -22.40 -1.24 -5.33
CA ALA A 65 -23.50 -1.81 -4.54
C ALA A 65 -23.07 -2.28 -3.15
N LEU A 66 -21.77 -2.28 -2.84
CA LEU A 66 -21.28 -2.71 -1.53
C LEU A 66 -21.73 -1.75 -0.43
N ILE A 67 -22.29 -2.32 0.64
CA ILE A 67 -22.68 -1.59 1.85
C ILE A 67 -21.62 -1.72 2.95
N CYS A 68 -21.62 -0.81 3.90
CA CYS A 68 -20.62 -0.74 4.96
C CYS A 68 -20.72 -1.84 6.04
N ARG A 69 -21.89 -2.46 6.21
CA ARG A 69 -22.17 -3.39 7.33
C ARG A 69 -21.13 -4.50 7.47
N PRO A 70 -20.72 -5.25 6.42
CA PRO A 70 -19.73 -6.31 6.54
C PRO A 70 -18.37 -5.85 7.04
N LEU A 71 -17.99 -4.58 6.80
CA LEU A 71 -16.75 -4.00 7.32
C LEU A 71 -16.94 -3.45 8.74
N ALA A 72 -18.07 -2.80 8.99
CA ALA A 72 -18.40 -2.18 10.27
C ALA A 72 -18.38 -3.18 11.45
N GLU A 73 -18.84 -4.41 11.19
CA GLU A 73 -18.97 -5.47 12.21
C GLU A 73 -17.64 -6.18 12.51
N GLN A 74 -16.57 -5.91 11.76
CA GLN A 74 -15.27 -6.55 11.99
C GLN A 74 -14.57 -5.98 13.21
N ALA A 75 -14.05 -6.89 14.04
CA ALA A 75 -13.18 -6.52 15.15
C ALA A 75 -11.85 -5.97 14.62
N VAL A 76 -11.35 -4.90 15.25
CA VAL A 76 -10.04 -4.33 14.94
C VAL A 76 -9.02 -4.84 15.93
N ASP A 77 -8.08 -5.65 15.42
CA ASP A 77 -6.87 -6.03 16.13
C ASP A 77 -5.74 -5.04 15.79
N ARG A 78 -5.51 -4.06 16.67
CA ARG A 78 -4.49 -3.02 16.47
C ARG A 78 -3.05 -3.56 16.45
N ASN A 79 -2.85 -4.80 16.88
CA ASN A 79 -1.56 -5.46 16.83
C ASN A 79 -1.28 -6.10 15.46
N LYS A 80 -2.29 -6.20 14.59
CA LYS A 80 -2.15 -6.71 13.22
C LYS A 80 -2.06 -5.57 12.21
N PRO A 81 -1.22 -5.73 11.17
CA PRO A 81 -1.34 -4.92 9.96
C PRO A 81 -2.79 -4.95 9.46
N GLY A 82 -3.34 -3.78 9.22
CA GLY A 82 -4.70 -3.61 8.70
C GLY A 82 -5.77 -3.67 9.77
N GLY A 83 -5.42 -3.81 11.05
CA GLY A 83 -6.41 -4.09 12.08
C GLY A 83 -6.95 -5.52 12.01
N GLY A 84 -6.35 -6.41 11.21
CA GLY A 84 -6.95 -7.70 10.85
C GLY A 84 -8.21 -7.59 9.97
N LEU A 85 -8.51 -6.39 9.45
CA LEU A 85 -9.68 -6.11 8.64
C LEU A 85 -9.56 -6.74 7.26
N ARG A 86 -10.68 -7.22 6.75
CA ARG A 86 -10.83 -7.82 5.43
C ARG A 86 -11.83 -7.01 4.62
N LEU A 87 -11.44 -6.68 3.40
CA LEU A 87 -12.28 -6.02 2.41
C LEU A 87 -12.43 -6.96 1.21
N ASP A 88 -13.61 -7.00 0.61
CA ASP A 88 -13.88 -7.84 -0.56
C ASP A 88 -13.12 -7.38 -1.82
N VAL A 89 -12.52 -6.18 -1.77
CA VAL A 89 -11.64 -5.62 -2.80
C VAL A 89 -10.36 -5.07 -2.17
N PRO A 90 -9.23 -5.02 -2.90
CA PRO A 90 -8.06 -4.27 -2.46
C PRO A 90 -8.42 -2.81 -2.21
N LEU A 91 -7.92 -2.24 -1.11
CA LEU A 91 -8.24 -0.85 -0.74
C LEU A 91 -7.64 0.13 -1.76
N GLU A 92 -6.50 -0.20 -2.35
CA GLU A 92 -5.86 0.52 -3.46
C GLU A 92 -6.76 0.59 -4.69
N TRP A 93 -7.37 -0.55 -5.04
CA TRP A 93 -8.31 -0.65 -6.15
C TRP A 93 -9.58 0.17 -5.87
N LEU A 94 -10.14 0.04 -4.65
CA LEU A 94 -11.29 0.84 -4.23
C LEU A 94 -10.98 2.35 -4.27
N ASP A 95 -9.77 2.73 -3.88
CA ASP A 95 -9.28 4.10 -3.98
C ASP A 95 -9.31 4.57 -5.44
N GLY A 96 -8.70 3.84 -6.36
CA GLY A 96 -8.77 4.16 -7.80
C GLY A 96 -10.19 4.33 -8.33
N TYR A 97 -11.07 3.38 -8.01
CA TYR A 97 -12.48 3.41 -8.42
C TYR A 97 -13.22 4.65 -7.92
N VAL A 98 -13.03 5.00 -6.63
CA VAL A 98 -13.67 6.18 -6.04
C VAL A 98 -13.05 7.48 -6.54
N ALA A 99 -11.74 7.49 -6.86
CA ALA A 99 -11.08 8.63 -7.49
C ALA A 99 -11.74 8.96 -8.84
N ALA A 100 -11.82 7.96 -9.72
CA ALA A 100 -12.47 8.08 -11.02
C ALA A 100 -13.95 8.51 -10.89
N ARG A 101 -14.69 7.91 -9.96
CA ARG A 101 -16.08 8.28 -9.65
C ARG A 101 -16.24 9.76 -9.27
N SER A 102 -15.21 10.34 -8.65
CA SER A 102 -15.20 11.72 -8.18
C SER A 102 -14.53 12.68 -9.17
N GLY A 103 -14.12 12.21 -10.35
CA GLY A 103 -13.38 12.98 -11.35
C GLY A 103 -11.99 13.40 -10.86
N LYS A 104 -11.38 12.64 -9.94
CA LYS A 104 -10.07 12.94 -9.36
C LYS A 104 -8.99 12.05 -9.96
N GLU A 105 -7.89 12.67 -10.35
CA GLU A 105 -6.67 12.01 -10.83
C GLU A 105 -5.56 12.16 -9.78
N ASP A 106 -5.85 11.66 -8.57
CA ASP A 106 -4.98 11.84 -7.41
C ASP A 106 -4.78 10.59 -6.57
N LEU A 107 -3.58 10.52 -6.03
CA LEU A 107 -3.01 9.39 -5.33
C LEU A 107 -2.70 9.80 -3.89
N PRO A 108 -2.84 8.92 -2.88
CA PRO A 108 -2.34 9.23 -1.54
C PRO A 108 -0.86 9.65 -1.55
N PHE A 109 -0.54 10.81 -0.94
CA PHE A 109 0.79 11.45 -1.02
C PHE A 109 1.97 10.56 -0.57
N ARG A 110 1.71 9.52 0.24
CA ARG A 110 2.74 8.54 0.66
C ARG A 110 2.29 7.10 0.37
N LEU A 111 1.81 6.84 -0.84
CA LEU A 111 1.44 5.50 -1.31
C LEU A 111 2.53 4.45 -1.07
N TRP A 112 3.79 4.88 -1.02
CA TRP A 112 4.93 4.02 -1.33
C TRP A 112 5.81 3.68 -0.14
N GLN A 113 5.66 4.39 0.98
CA GLN A 113 6.69 4.34 2.01
C GLN A 113 6.40 3.39 3.16
N GLN A 114 5.14 3.07 3.45
CA GLN A 114 4.86 2.29 4.65
C GLN A 114 3.58 1.50 4.44
N GLY A 115 3.72 0.17 4.30
CA GLY A 115 2.61 -0.78 4.37
C GLY A 115 1.73 -0.64 5.63
N GLY A 116 2.00 0.30 6.54
CA GLY A 116 1.18 0.74 7.66
C GLY A 116 0.28 1.98 7.43
N ARG A 117 0.35 2.68 6.29
CA ARG A 117 -0.57 3.81 6.00
C ARG A 117 -1.91 3.35 5.44
N TRP A 118 -1.93 2.32 4.62
CA TRP A 118 -3.18 1.69 4.18
C TRP A 118 -3.89 0.99 5.32
N THR A 119 -3.15 0.45 6.29
CA THR A 119 -3.74 -0.17 7.49
C THR A 119 -4.50 0.86 8.33
N SER A 120 -3.90 2.02 8.58
CA SER A 120 -4.60 3.13 9.26
C SER A 120 -5.76 3.69 8.43
N SER A 121 -5.68 3.66 7.10
CA SER A 121 -6.77 4.09 6.22
C SER A 121 -7.93 3.10 6.20
N LEU A 122 -7.65 1.80 6.28
CA LEU A 122 -8.67 0.75 6.39
C LEU A 122 -9.40 0.82 7.73
N ILE A 123 -8.68 1.11 8.83
CA ILE A 123 -9.29 1.39 10.14
C ILE A 123 -10.20 2.63 10.06
N ARG A 124 -9.75 3.73 9.42
CA ARG A 124 -10.58 4.93 9.21
C ARG A 124 -11.83 4.64 8.38
N LEU A 125 -11.72 3.80 7.35
CA LEU A 125 -12.86 3.36 6.55
C LEU A 125 -13.83 2.52 7.40
N ARG A 126 -13.31 1.59 8.20
CA ARG A 126 -14.11 0.82 9.16
C ARG A 126 -14.84 1.73 10.13
N ASP A 127 -14.16 2.69 10.75
CA ASP A 127 -14.78 3.63 11.69
C ASP A 127 -15.88 4.47 11.01
N ALA A 128 -15.64 4.93 9.79
CA ALA A 128 -16.65 5.63 8.99
C ALA A 128 -17.85 4.72 8.62
N CYS A 129 -17.61 3.45 8.36
CA CYS A 129 -18.64 2.45 8.13
C CYS A 129 -19.42 2.09 9.40
N ALA A 130 -18.76 2.01 10.56
CA ALA A 130 -19.41 1.75 11.85
C ALA A 130 -20.39 2.87 12.23
N ALA A 131 -20.07 4.12 11.89
CA ALA A 131 -20.97 5.25 12.07
C ALA A 131 -22.18 5.25 11.11
N ALA A 132 -22.12 4.51 9.98
CA ALA A 132 -23.21 4.42 9.00
C ALA A 132 -23.24 3.04 8.30
N PRO A 133 -23.67 1.95 8.98
CA PRO A 133 -23.53 0.59 8.45
C PRO A 133 -24.34 0.31 7.18
N THR A 134 -25.43 1.04 6.94
CA THR A 134 -26.27 0.92 5.74
C THR A 134 -25.81 1.79 4.58
N ALA A 135 -24.82 2.66 4.79
CA ALA A 135 -24.30 3.51 3.73
C ALA A 135 -23.50 2.70 2.70
N ARG A 136 -23.36 3.25 1.48
CA ARG A 136 -22.51 2.64 0.46
C ARG A 136 -21.04 2.78 0.85
N LEU A 137 -20.30 1.70 0.66
CA LEU A 137 -18.86 1.64 0.93
C LEU A 137 -18.10 2.72 0.17
N VAL A 138 -18.42 2.91 -1.12
CA VAL A 138 -17.79 3.93 -1.99
C VAL A 138 -18.01 5.36 -1.50
N GLU A 139 -19.16 5.65 -0.87
CA GLU A 139 -19.45 6.97 -0.31
C GLU A 139 -18.67 7.21 0.98
N ARG A 140 -18.62 6.21 1.87
CA ARG A 140 -17.82 6.31 3.09
C ARG A 140 -16.34 6.44 2.78
N TRP A 141 -15.85 5.69 1.80
CA TRP A 141 -14.47 5.82 1.36
C TRP A 141 -14.18 7.20 0.76
N GLN A 142 -15.06 7.75 -0.07
CA GLN A 142 -14.92 9.13 -0.58
C GLN A 142 -14.73 10.14 0.56
N MET A 143 -15.55 10.08 1.62
CA MET A 143 -15.40 10.97 2.79
C MET A 143 -14.05 10.81 3.49
N VAL A 144 -13.52 9.59 3.58
CA VAL A 144 -12.19 9.34 4.15
C VAL A 144 -11.10 9.89 3.24
N ARG A 145 -11.22 9.69 1.91
CA ARG A 145 -10.27 10.16 0.91
C ARG A 145 -10.04 11.66 0.96
N GLU A 146 -11.11 12.45 1.10
CA GLU A 146 -11.04 13.93 1.15
C GLU A 146 -10.24 14.46 2.35
N LYS A 147 -10.05 13.63 3.39
CA LYS A 147 -9.24 13.98 4.57
C LYS A 147 -7.78 13.55 4.46
N LEU A 148 -7.40 12.87 3.38
CA LEU A 148 -6.05 12.38 3.16
C LEU A 148 -5.28 13.36 2.28
N SER A 149 -3.99 13.58 2.57
CA SER A 149 -3.12 14.34 1.66
C SER A 149 -2.89 13.56 0.37
N ARG A 150 -3.02 14.23 -0.77
CA ARG A 150 -2.98 13.63 -2.10
C ARG A 150 -1.94 14.30 -3.01
N GLN A 151 -1.43 13.57 -3.99
CA GLN A 151 -0.57 14.03 -5.07
C GLN A 151 -1.27 13.78 -6.40
N THR A 152 -1.22 14.74 -7.32
CA THR A 152 -1.86 14.61 -8.63
C THR A 152 -1.00 13.78 -9.57
N LEU A 153 -1.64 13.00 -10.45
CA LEU A 153 -0.95 12.19 -11.48
C LEU A 153 -0.20 13.04 -12.52
N SER A 154 -0.51 14.34 -12.59
CA SER A 154 0.19 15.31 -13.43
C SER A 154 1.63 15.60 -12.98
N LEU A 155 2.00 15.22 -11.75
CA LEU A 155 3.38 15.35 -11.30
C LEU A 155 4.32 14.43 -12.10
N PRO A 156 5.58 14.83 -12.32
CA PRO A 156 6.55 14.03 -13.06
C PRO A 156 6.86 12.67 -12.41
N CYS A 157 7.15 11.66 -13.22
CA CYS A 157 7.59 10.32 -12.77
C CYS A 157 8.68 10.37 -11.67
N ARG A 158 9.65 11.28 -11.78
CA ARG A 158 10.71 11.44 -10.76
C ARG A 158 10.17 11.76 -9.36
N SER A 159 9.05 12.46 -9.24
CA SER A 159 8.41 12.81 -7.96
C SER A 159 7.82 11.57 -7.25
N PHE A 160 7.46 10.54 -8.01
CA PHE A 160 6.94 9.27 -7.48
C PHE A 160 8.06 8.24 -7.26
N ARG A 161 9.09 8.22 -8.12
CA ARG A 161 10.25 7.31 -7.97
C ARG A 161 11.01 7.46 -6.66
N GLN A 162 11.04 8.66 -6.09
CA GLN A 162 11.67 8.90 -4.78
C GLN A 162 10.97 8.15 -3.62
N GLN A 163 9.78 7.60 -3.87
CA GLN A 163 8.94 7.06 -2.83
C GLN A 163 9.07 5.53 -2.69
N GLY A 164 9.64 4.83 -3.68
CA GLY A 164 9.95 3.40 -3.61
C GLY A 164 9.95 2.69 -4.97
N GLU A 165 10.38 1.42 -4.95
CA GLU A 165 10.45 0.56 -6.15
C GLU A 165 9.27 -0.40 -6.27
N ASN A 166 8.38 -0.52 -5.28
CA ASN A 166 7.20 -1.39 -5.38
C ASN A 166 5.97 -0.64 -5.93
N TRP A 167 5.69 -0.80 -7.24
CA TRP A 167 4.62 -0.11 -7.97
C TRP A 167 3.32 -0.92 -8.09
N LEU A 168 3.22 -2.09 -7.44
CA LEU A 168 2.00 -2.89 -7.39
C LEU A 168 0.76 -2.11 -6.88
N PRO A 169 0.84 -1.31 -5.79
CA PRO A 169 -0.31 -0.52 -5.34
C PRO A 169 -0.81 0.48 -6.39
N LEU A 170 0.11 1.01 -7.21
CA LEU A 170 -0.23 1.95 -8.26
C LEU A 170 -0.94 1.24 -9.43
N VAL A 171 -0.50 0.03 -9.79
CA VAL A 171 -1.17 -0.80 -10.81
C VAL A 171 -2.59 -1.14 -10.34
N LEU A 172 -2.76 -1.56 -9.09
CA LEU A 172 -4.08 -1.85 -8.50
C LEU A 172 -4.99 -0.63 -8.49
N TRP A 173 -4.45 0.53 -8.12
CA TRP A 173 -5.17 1.79 -8.16
C TRP A 173 -5.61 2.14 -9.59
N TRP A 174 -4.73 1.97 -10.57
CA TRP A 174 -5.04 2.26 -11.96
C TRP A 174 -6.12 1.35 -12.52
N ASP A 175 -6.09 0.05 -12.20
CA ASP A 175 -7.14 -0.87 -12.62
C ASP A 175 -8.50 -0.47 -12.03
N GLY A 176 -8.57 -0.10 -10.74
CA GLY A 176 -9.80 0.41 -10.14
C GLY A 176 -10.29 1.69 -10.80
N HIS A 177 -9.38 2.60 -11.14
CA HIS A 177 -9.69 3.84 -11.84
C HIS A 177 -10.30 3.57 -13.23
N GLN A 178 -9.73 2.65 -14.01
CA GLN A 178 -10.30 2.24 -15.31
C GLN A 178 -11.62 1.49 -15.15
N ALA A 179 -11.75 0.62 -14.14
CA ALA A 179 -12.95 -0.16 -13.93
C ALA A 179 -14.20 0.71 -13.75
N PHE A 180 -14.10 1.86 -13.06
CA PHE A 180 -15.21 2.80 -13.00
C PHE A 180 -15.56 3.38 -14.39
N ARG A 181 -14.55 3.81 -15.16
CA ARG A 181 -14.74 4.41 -16.49
C ARG A 181 -15.36 3.43 -17.49
N GLU A 182 -15.00 2.16 -17.36
CA GLU A 182 -15.45 1.06 -18.21
C GLU A 182 -16.72 0.37 -17.70
N ASN A 183 -17.26 0.81 -16.54
CA ASN A 183 -18.36 0.14 -15.85
C ASN A 183 -18.11 -1.37 -15.60
N ARG A 184 -16.86 -1.71 -15.29
CA ARG A 184 -16.37 -3.07 -15.07
C ARG A 184 -16.42 -3.43 -13.58
N PRO A 185 -16.90 -4.62 -13.21
CA PRO A 185 -16.84 -5.09 -11.82
C PRO A 185 -15.40 -5.38 -11.38
N TYR A 186 -15.17 -5.48 -10.08
CA TYR A 186 -13.91 -6.01 -9.57
C TYR A 186 -13.81 -7.51 -9.87
N ARG A 187 -12.62 -7.93 -10.32
CA ARG A 187 -12.25 -9.34 -10.51
C ARG A 187 -10.90 -9.59 -9.85
N PRO A 188 -10.66 -10.77 -9.25
CA PRO A 188 -9.33 -11.16 -8.81
C PRO A 188 -8.32 -11.07 -9.96
N LEU A 189 -7.14 -10.52 -9.67
CA LEU A 189 -6.11 -10.26 -10.67
C LEU A 189 -4.92 -11.21 -10.47
N GLU A 190 -4.34 -11.65 -11.58
CA GLU A 190 -3.13 -12.49 -11.60
C GLU A 190 -1.92 -11.68 -11.09
N LEU A 191 -1.24 -12.18 -10.05
CA LEU A 191 -0.11 -11.47 -9.44
C LEU A 191 1.05 -11.29 -10.41
N GLY A 192 1.31 -12.27 -11.28
CA GLY A 192 2.33 -12.17 -12.32
C GLY A 192 2.04 -11.04 -13.31
N SER A 193 0.76 -10.83 -13.67
CA SER A 193 0.35 -9.72 -14.54
C SER A 193 0.55 -8.37 -13.86
N LEU A 194 0.19 -8.27 -12.57
CA LEU A 194 0.40 -7.05 -11.79
C LEU A 194 1.90 -6.71 -11.62
N ALA A 195 2.74 -7.71 -11.35
CA ALA A 195 4.18 -7.54 -11.22
C ALA A 195 4.80 -7.05 -12.54
N ALA A 196 4.47 -7.69 -13.67
CA ALA A 196 4.94 -7.27 -14.97
C ALA A 196 4.54 -5.82 -15.32
N GLN A 197 3.33 -5.39 -14.95
CA GLN A 197 2.90 -3.99 -15.15
C GLN A 197 3.63 -3.02 -14.21
N SER A 198 3.89 -3.42 -12.97
CA SER A 198 4.69 -2.65 -12.02
C SER A 198 6.09 -2.40 -12.58
N ASP A 199 6.74 -3.43 -13.11
CA ASP A 199 8.06 -3.34 -13.73
C ASP A 199 8.05 -2.47 -15.00
N ALA A 200 7.00 -2.61 -15.83
CA ALA A 200 6.83 -1.78 -17.03
C ALA A 200 6.68 -0.28 -16.66
N LEU A 201 5.93 0.04 -15.60
CA LEU A 201 5.82 1.43 -15.13
C LEU A 201 7.16 1.97 -14.63
N LEU A 202 7.90 1.17 -13.85
CA LEU A 202 9.21 1.53 -13.31
C LEU A 202 10.21 1.84 -14.43
N ASP A 203 10.28 0.96 -15.43
CA ASP A 203 11.13 1.11 -16.61
C ASP A 203 10.74 2.37 -17.40
N TRP A 204 9.45 2.55 -17.70
CA TRP A 204 8.97 3.70 -18.44
C TRP A 204 9.28 5.02 -17.71
N CYS A 205 8.99 5.08 -16.42
CA CYS A 205 9.30 6.26 -15.61
C CYS A 205 10.80 6.48 -15.38
N GLY A 206 11.62 5.43 -15.47
CA GLY A 206 13.08 5.53 -15.51
C GLY A 206 13.59 6.17 -16.80
N LYS A 207 13.03 5.79 -17.95
CA LYS A 207 13.34 6.37 -19.27
C LYS A 207 12.79 7.79 -19.44
N HIS A 208 11.70 8.12 -18.75
CA HIS A 208 10.97 9.37 -18.92
C HIS A 208 10.72 10.13 -17.60
N PRO A 209 11.76 10.47 -16.81
CA PRO A 209 11.60 11.02 -15.46
C PRO A 209 10.87 12.37 -15.40
N GLY A 210 10.86 13.12 -16.51
CA GLY A 210 10.17 14.41 -16.63
C GLY A 210 8.72 14.33 -17.11
N LYS A 211 8.24 13.18 -17.58
CA LYS A 211 6.87 13.03 -18.06
C LYS A 211 5.90 12.81 -16.88
N PRO A 212 4.63 13.24 -16.98
CA PRO A 212 3.62 12.98 -15.97
C PRO A 212 3.44 11.48 -15.72
N LEU A 213 3.19 11.08 -14.47
CA LEU A 213 2.90 9.69 -14.12
C LEU A 213 1.68 9.16 -14.87
N GLN A 214 0.66 10.00 -15.07
CA GLN A 214 -0.52 9.68 -15.87
C GLN A 214 -0.18 9.09 -17.24
N LYS A 215 0.83 9.64 -17.91
CA LYS A 215 1.23 9.18 -19.25
C LYS A 215 1.83 7.77 -19.22
N ALA A 216 2.53 7.41 -18.14
CA ALA A 216 3.03 6.06 -17.93
C ALA A 216 1.87 5.08 -17.74
N LEU A 217 0.89 5.45 -16.91
CA LEU A 217 -0.29 4.63 -16.60
C LEU A 217 -1.15 4.38 -17.83
N GLU A 218 -1.30 5.40 -18.69
CA GLU A 218 -1.99 5.27 -19.99
C GLU A 218 -1.33 4.27 -20.95
N GLN A 219 -0.06 3.89 -20.74
CA GLN A 219 0.60 2.84 -21.54
C GLN A 219 0.24 1.43 -21.10
N LEU A 220 -0.35 1.26 -19.91
CA LEU A 220 -0.64 -0.06 -19.37
C LEU A 220 -1.82 -0.71 -20.08
N ALA A 221 -1.66 -1.99 -20.41
CA ALA A 221 -2.78 -2.85 -20.70
C ALA A 221 -3.58 -3.14 -19.42
N ALA A 222 -4.86 -3.48 -19.56
CA ALA A 222 -5.65 -3.97 -18.43
C ALA A 222 -4.99 -5.22 -17.82
N PRO A 223 -4.88 -5.34 -16.48
CA PRO A 223 -4.37 -6.54 -15.84
C PRO A 223 -5.18 -7.77 -16.23
N THR A 224 -4.49 -8.90 -16.37
CA THR A 224 -5.15 -10.17 -16.66
C THR A 224 -5.97 -10.59 -15.45
N ALA A 225 -7.29 -10.72 -15.66
CA ALA A 225 -8.20 -11.27 -14.66
C ALA A 225 -8.04 -12.79 -14.56
N ALA A 226 -8.34 -13.34 -13.39
CA ALA A 226 -8.39 -14.79 -13.20
C ALA A 226 -9.29 -15.45 -14.27
N PRO A 227 -8.93 -16.62 -14.80
CA PRO A 227 -9.89 -17.44 -15.52
C PRO A 227 -11.07 -17.78 -14.60
N ALA A 228 -12.29 -17.67 -15.13
CA ALA A 228 -13.49 -18.07 -14.39
C ALA A 228 -13.37 -19.54 -14.01
N THR A 229 -13.43 -19.83 -12.71
CA THR A 229 -13.44 -21.21 -12.22
C THR A 229 -14.79 -21.79 -12.63
N ARG A 230 -14.78 -22.82 -13.50
CA ARG A 230 -15.96 -23.60 -13.89
C ARG A 230 -16.21 -24.71 -12.88
#